data_AF-A0A1Y2FRX9-F1
#
_entry.id   AF-A0A1Y2FRX9-F1
#
_cell.length_a   1.000
_cell.length_b   1.000
_cell.length_c   1.000
_cell.angle_alpha   90.00
_cell.angle_beta   90.00
_cell.angle_gamma   90.00
#
_symmetry.space_group_name_H-M   'P 1'
#
loop_
_entity.id
_entity.type
_entity.pdbx_description
1 polymer ?
#
loop_
_entity_poly.entity_id
_entity_poly.type
_entity_poly.pdbx_seq_one_letter_code
_entity_poly.pdbx_strand_id
1 'polypeptide(L)'
;MAIEVVRCKATANDPLISRTAGGKLDTLPHLYELTSHCYGKLKPDSPQEAIVVKLAINFILIIAHCAVTRRSIVCIPSVDATRDELEMYAKEFAWLCDGEKSKFDILLLAPSVTYNSEALYDDLRSLTAPLGLELSFRTQRGYDDPKDHPSVAIVERGTAKTTIVDLGKGMSFNSSATAIPAETERNVRVWWPMFISFNNFVIKKYDQAPPQLLEQYDGDKGATRLPVLCDSARMMLINCRVGMPVDEFLERTRPGQLEEKAKLGLEMMMGMLLRLPKFCIVCAATERANTQAQVKKIRRCTGCNAEEYCSEEHQKQDWKAGHKRLCKDLQLLHKEALARQARSGVPSYLRRGG
;
A
#
# COMPACT_ATOMS: atom_id res chain seq x y z
N MET A 1 1.79 6.85 31.24
CA MET A 1 3.14 6.64 30.63
C MET A 1 3.35 7.70 29.57
N ALA A 2 4.60 8.05 29.23
CA ALA A 2 4.93 9.03 28.18
C ALA A 2 5.43 8.31 26.90
N ILE A 3 5.13 8.82 25.70
CA ILE A 3 5.68 8.28 24.45
C ILE A 3 7.09 8.87 24.37
N GLU A 4 8.13 8.06 24.44
CA GLU A 4 9.50 8.52 24.16
C GLU A 4 9.77 8.48 22.65
N VAL A 5 10.73 9.29 22.19
CA VAL A 5 11.24 9.21 20.82
C VAL A 5 12.75 9.30 20.88
N VAL A 6 13.40 8.15 20.77
CA VAL A 6 14.87 8.07 20.74
C VAL A 6 15.37 8.31 19.33
N ARG A 7 16.18 9.36 19.12
CA ARG A 7 16.81 9.68 17.83
C ARG A 7 18.16 8.97 17.73
N CYS A 8 18.27 7.98 16.86
CA CYS A 8 19.56 7.36 16.53
C CYS A 8 20.14 7.99 15.25
N LYS A 9 21.43 8.35 15.27
CA LYS A 9 22.18 8.61 14.04
C LYS A 9 22.62 7.26 13.48
N ALA A 10 21.85 6.71 12.56
CA ALA A 10 22.32 5.53 11.85
C ALA A 10 23.33 5.97 10.78
N THR A 11 24.52 5.36 10.83
CA THR A 11 25.63 5.69 9.93
C THR A 11 25.54 4.84 8.66
N ALA A 12 26.31 5.19 7.63
CA ALA A 12 26.43 4.34 6.44
C ALA A 12 27.00 2.93 6.75
N ASN A 13 27.55 2.73 7.95
CA ASN A 13 28.08 1.46 8.44
C ASN A 13 27.10 0.74 9.38
N ASP A 14 25.89 1.28 9.60
CA ASP A 14 24.88 0.60 10.40
C ASP A 14 24.49 -0.70 9.70
N PRO A 15 24.64 -1.88 10.34
CA PRO A 15 24.36 -3.17 9.71
C PRO A 15 22.91 -3.31 9.23
N LEU A 16 21.99 -2.47 9.73
CA LEU A 16 20.59 -2.42 9.33
C LEU A 16 20.34 -1.60 8.05
N ILE A 17 21.30 -0.77 7.63
CA ILE A 17 21.12 0.19 6.53
C ILE A 17 22.04 -0.15 5.35
N SER A 18 21.46 -0.24 4.16
CA SER A 18 22.20 -0.35 2.90
C SER A 18 22.06 0.92 2.06
N ARG A 19 23.15 1.34 1.41
CA ARG A 19 23.17 2.44 0.44
C ARG A 19 22.76 2.03 -0.98
N THR A 20 22.38 0.77 -1.21
CA THR A 20 22.07 0.30 -2.57
C THR A 20 20.70 0.80 -3.04
N ALA A 21 20.69 1.57 -4.13
CA ALA A 21 19.48 1.86 -4.88
C ALA A 21 18.89 0.54 -5.42
N GLY A 22 17.75 0.13 -4.88
CA GLY A 22 17.04 -1.09 -5.32
C GLY A 22 17.22 -2.33 -4.46
N GLY A 23 17.70 -2.20 -3.21
CA GLY A 23 17.70 -3.30 -2.25
C GLY A 23 16.30 -3.81 -1.93
N LYS A 24 16.07 -5.12 -2.14
CA LYS A 24 14.87 -5.83 -1.67
C LYS A 24 14.85 -5.78 -0.14
N LEU A 25 13.76 -5.39 0.49
CA LEU A 25 13.55 -5.60 1.92
C LEU A 25 13.09 -7.04 2.15
N ASP A 26 14.02 -7.94 2.50
CA ASP A 26 13.70 -9.22 3.14
C ASP A 26 13.90 -9.04 4.67
N THR A 27 13.02 -9.65 5.46
CA THR A 27 12.51 -9.20 6.77
C THR A 27 13.33 -9.57 8.00
N LEU A 28 13.74 -8.60 8.81
CA LEU A 28 13.97 -8.90 10.22
C LEU A 28 12.62 -9.37 10.80
N PRO A 29 12.48 -10.62 11.30
CA PRO A 29 11.18 -11.20 11.62
C PRO A 29 10.43 -10.45 12.73
N HIS A 30 11.15 -9.64 13.51
CA HIS A 30 10.61 -8.76 14.54
C HIS A 30 10.21 -7.36 14.02
N LEU A 31 10.52 -7.01 12.76
CA LEU A 31 10.21 -5.72 12.15
C LEU A 31 9.14 -5.86 11.06
N TYR A 32 8.15 -4.98 11.08
CA TYR A 32 7.12 -4.89 10.06
C TYR A 32 7.24 -3.63 9.22
N GLU A 33 7.42 -3.75 7.90
CA GLU A 33 7.48 -2.59 7.01
C GLU A 33 6.07 -2.13 6.60
N LEU A 34 5.72 -0.89 6.97
CA LEU A 34 4.41 -0.30 6.72
C LEU A 34 4.27 0.28 5.31
N THR A 35 5.28 0.20 4.45
CA THR A 35 5.23 0.75 3.08
C THR A 35 4.13 0.17 2.22
N SER A 36 3.59 -0.99 2.63
CA SER A 36 2.46 -1.66 2.00
C SER A 36 1.15 -1.48 2.76
N HIS A 37 1.01 -0.58 3.74
CA HIS A 37 -0.23 -0.44 4.51
C HIS A 37 -0.45 1.01 4.92
N CYS A 38 -1.70 1.49 4.87
CA CYS A 38 -2.02 2.85 5.32
C CYS A 38 -1.95 3.01 6.84
N TYR A 39 -2.01 1.89 7.57
CA TYR A 39 -1.78 1.81 9.00
C TYR A 39 -1.39 0.40 9.46
N GLY A 40 -0.77 0.29 10.63
CA GLY A 40 -0.41 -0.98 11.27
C GLY A 40 -0.95 -1.06 12.69
N LYS A 41 -1.50 -2.21 13.07
CA LYS A 41 -1.97 -2.51 14.43
C LYS A 41 -0.95 -3.37 15.16
N LEU A 42 -0.65 -3.00 16.40
CA LEU A 42 0.17 -3.80 17.31
C LEU A 42 -0.62 -4.13 18.57
N LYS A 43 -0.63 -5.41 18.93
CA LYS A 43 -1.12 -5.89 20.20
C LYS A 43 0.06 -6.29 21.10
N PRO A 44 -0.14 -6.44 22.41
CA PRO A 44 0.91 -6.90 23.33
C PRO A 44 1.50 -8.27 22.97
N ASP A 45 0.73 -9.12 22.29
CA ASP A 45 1.08 -10.46 21.86
C ASP A 45 1.49 -10.55 20.38
N SER A 46 1.59 -9.42 19.67
CA SER A 46 2.05 -9.42 18.28
C SER A 46 3.49 -9.95 18.20
N PRO A 47 3.80 -10.84 17.25
CA PRO A 47 5.17 -11.36 17.05
C PRO A 47 6.19 -10.29 16.63
N GLN A 48 5.76 -9.09 16.26
CA GLN A 48 6.62 -7.99 15.85
C GLN A 48 6.81 -6.99 16.97
N GLU A 49 8.07 -6.61 17.16
CA GLU A 49 8.54 -5.67 18.17
C GLU A 49 8.77 -4.27 17.59
N ALA A 50 8.52 -4.06 16.30
CA ALA A 50 8.59 -2.74 15.69
C ALA A 50 7.91 -2.62 14.31
N ILE A 51 7.45 -1.41 14.00
CA ILE A 51 6.92 -1.02 12.69
C ILE A 51 7.90 -0.01 12.06
N VAL A 52 8.43 -0.37 10.91
CA VAL A 52 9.29 0.44 10.07
C VAL A 52 8.43 1.22 9.07
N VAL A 53 8.68 2.52 8.94
CA VAL A 53 7.92 3.38 8.03
C VAL A 53 8.85 4.21 7.17
N LYS A 54 8.78 4.04 5.85
CA LYS A 54 9.45 4.95 4.92
C LYS A 54 8.55 6.15 4.66
N LEU A 55 8.91 7.30 5.23
CA LEU A 55 8.16 8.53 5.01
C LEU A 55 8.62 9.18 3.70
N ALA A 56 7.67 9.57 2.86
CA ALA A 56 7.98 10.54 1.81
C ALA A 56 7.77 11.96 2.36
N ILE A 57 8.35 12.96 1.68
CA ILE A 57 8.39 14.38 2.10
C ILE A 57 6.99 14.94 2.44
N ASN A 58 5.91 14.35 1.91
CA ASN A 58 4.54 14.83 2.02
C ASN A 58 3.63 13.90 2.86
N PHE A 59 4.19 13.14 3.81
CA PHE A 59 3.40 12.33 4.72
C PHE A 59 3.63 12.74 6.17
N ILE A 60 2.58 12.62 6.97
CA ILE A 60 2.66 12.68 8.42
C ILE A 60 2.56 11.26 8.97
N LEU A 61 3.16 11.02 10.13
CA LEU A 61 2.97 9.79 10.87
C LEU A 61 2.15 10.07 12.12
N ILE A 62 1.01 9.41 12.24
CA ILE A 62 0.20 9.42 13.45
C ILE A 62 0.45 8.11 14.18
N ILE A 63 0.92 8.20 15.42
CA ILE A 63 1.07 7.04 16.30
C ILE A 63 0.10 7.25 17.46
N ALA A 64 -0.93 6.41 17.54
CA ALA A 64 -1.89 6.46 18.62
C ALA A 64 -1.79 5.21 19.48
N HIS A 65 -1.79 5.40 20.80
CA HIS A 65 -1.63 4.33 21.76
C HIS A 65 -2.69 4.41 22.86
N CYS A 66 -3.28 3.26 23.17
CA CYS A 66 -4.21 3.10 24.29
C CYS A 66 -3.49 2.43 25.46
N ALA A 67 -3.32 3.15 26.57
CA ALA A 67 -2.63 2.61 27.75
C ALA A 67 -3.40 1.45 28.41
N VAL A 68 -4.73 1.42 28.29
CA VAL A 68 -5.61 0.40 28.89
C VAL A 68 -5.50 -0.91 28.14
N THR A 69 -5.76 -0.90 26.83
CA THR A 69 -5.71 -2.10 25.99
C THR A 69 -4.28 -2.48 25.58
N ARG A 70 -3.32 -1.59 25.80
CA ARG A 70 -1.92 -1.69 25.34
C ARG A 70 -1.81 -1.90 23.83
N ARG A 71 -2.81 -1.45 23.07
CA ARG A 71 -2.81 -1.47 21.60
C ARG A 71 -2.17 -0.20 21.06
N SER A 72 -1.48 -0.32 19.94
CA SER A 72 -0.95 0.82 19.19
C SER A 72 -1.41 0.74 17.75
N ILE A 73 -1.69 1.91 17.15
CA ILE A 73 -1.81 2.07 15.71
C ILE A 73 -0.77 3.06 15.21
N VAL A 74 -0.24 2.78 14.03
CA VAL A 74 0.63 3.67 13.28
C VAL A 74 -0.06 3.95 11.96
N CYS A 75 -0.37 5.21 11.64
CA CYS A 75 -1.08 5.62 10.43
C CYS A 75 -0.24 6.62 9.63
N ILE A 76 -0.30 6.55 8.30
CA ILE A 76 0.45 7.44 7.40
C ILE A 76 -0.51 8.30 6.53
N PRO A 77 -1.18 9.32 7.09
CA PRO A 77 -1.94 10.25 6.27
C PRO A 77 -1.05 11.10 5.37
N SER A 78 -1.63 11.64 4.30
CA SER A 78 -1.01 12.75 3.56
C SER A 78 -0.91 14.00 4.44
N VAL A 79 0.08 14.87 4.18
CA VAL A 79 0.13 16.20 4.81
C VAL A 79 -1.11 17.04 4.51
N ASP A 80 -1.78 16.79 3.40
CA ASP A 80 -3.00 17.48 3.02
C ASP A 80 -4.25 16.62 3.29
N ALA A 81 -4.15 15.72 4.28
CA ALA A 81 -5.24 14.82 4.61
C ALA A 81 -6.52 15.61 4.94
N THR A 82 -7.58 15.37 4.18
CA THR A 82 -8.88 15.97 4.48
C THR A 82 -9.52 15.28 5.68
N ARG A 83 -10.52 15.92 6.29
CA ARG A 83 -11.36 15.28 7.31
C ARG A 83 -11.92 13.93 6.83
N ASP A 84 -12.39 13.85 5.59
CA ASP A 84 -12.91 12.60 5.02
C ASP A 84 -11.83 11.50 4.95
N GLU A 85 -10.59 11.86 4.61
CA GLU A 85 -9.45 10.93 4.65
C GLU A 85 -9.11 10.51 6.09
N LEU A 86 -9.31 11.39 7.08
CA LEU A 86 -9.12 11.07 8.49
C LEU A 86 -10.25 10.20 9.07
N GLU A 87 -11.49 10.41 8.63
CA GLU A 87 -12.67 9.64 9.05
C GLU A 87 -12.51 8.15 8.76
N MET A 88 -11.71 7.83 7.76
CA MET A 88 -11.31 6.47 7.44
C MET A 88 -10.67 5.75 8.63
N TYR A 89 -9.92 6.47 9.49
CA TYR A 89 -9.25 5.92 10.68
C TYR A 89 -10.16 5.78 11.91
N ALA A 90 -11.44 6.18 11.83
CA ALA A 90 -12.37 6.11 12.96
C ALA A 90 -12.47 4.68 13.53
N LYS A 91 -12.48 3.68 12.65
CA LYS A 91 -12.60 2.27 13.02
C LYS A 91 -11.36 1.76 13.75
N GLU A 92 -10.20 2.31 13.41
CA GLU A 92 -8.89 2.01 13.96
C GLU A 92 -8.77 2.61 15.36
N PHE A 93 -9.28 3.84 15.56
CA PHE A 93 -9.43 4.42 16.89
C PHE A 93 -10.43 3.63 17.75
N ALA A 94 -11.57 3.21 17.19
CA ALA A 94 -12.50 2.35 17.93
C ALA A 94 -11.85 1.01 18.33
N TRP A 95 -11.04 0.41 17.44
CA TRP A 95 -10.28 -0.81 17.71
C TRP A 95 -9.24 -0.64 18.83
N LEU A 96 -8.58 0.52 18.91
CA LEU A 96 -7.67 0.82 20.03
C LEU A 96 -8.38 0.76 21.39
N CYS A 97 -9.65 1.15 21.45
CA CYS A 97 -10.42 1.21 22.69
C CYS A 97 -10.95 -0.15 23.13
N ASP A 98 -11.31 -1.01 22.17
CA ASP A 98 -12.07 -2.23 22.46
C ASP A 98 -13.40 -1.98 23.21
N GLY A 99 -14.00 -0.80 23.03
CA GLY A 99 -15.19 -0.37 23.76
C GLY A 99 -14.92 0.27 25.13
N GLU A 100 -13.67 0.29 25.60
CA GLU A 100 -13.29 0.90 26.87
C GLU A 100 -13.08 2.42 26.74
N LYS A 101 -13.71 3.19 27.63
CA LYS A 101 -13.43 4.63 27.76
C LYS A 101 -12.00 4.79 28.27
N SER A 102 -11.12 5.26 27.39
CA SER A 102 -9.67 5.28 27.64
C SER A 102 -9.07 6.62 27.24
N LYS A 103 -7.97 6.97 27.91
CA LYS A 103 -7.10 8.08 27.49
C LYS A 103 -6.09 7.58 26.48
N PHE A 104 -5.96 8.32 25.38
CA PHE A 104 -5.01 8.03 24.31
C PHE A 104 -3.85 9.01 24.32
N ASP A 105 -2.67 8.49 23.99
CA ASP A 105 -1.53 9.31 23.68
C ASP A 105 -1.31 9.26 22.16
N ILE A 106 -1.40 10.42 21.53
CA ILE A 106 -1.14 10.60 20.10
C ILE A 106 0.20 11.32 19.93
N LEU A 107 1.14 10.65 19.28
CA LEU A 107 2.38 11.25 18.78
C LEU A 107 2.23 11.50 17.28
N LEU A 108 2.38 12.77 16.90
CA LEU A 108 2.54 13.16 15.50
C LEU A 108 4.01 13.33 15.17
N LEU A 109 4.51 12.58 14.18
CA LEU A 109 5.79 12.86 13.54
C LEU A 109 5.53 13.52 12.19
N ALA A 110 5.94 14.77 12.04
CA ALA A 110 5.77 15.53 10.80
C ALA A 110 7.15 15.93 10.25
N PRO A 111 7.52 15.54 9.01
CA PRO A 111 8.85 15.78 8.44
C PRO A 111 9.11 17.24 7.99
N SER A 112 8.16 18.17 8.17
CA SER A 112 8.30 19.56 7.74
C SER A 112 7.73 20.56 8.76
N VAL A 113 8.36 21.73 8.83
CA VAL A 113 7.99 22.89 9.66
C VAL A 113 6.66 23.55 9.27
N THR A 114 6.11 23.27 8.09
CA THR A 114 4.92 23.96 7.56
C THR A 114 3.59 23.30 7.92
N TYR A 115 3.60 22.22 8.71
CA TYR A 115 2.39 21.49 9.04
C TYR A 115 1.60 22.14 10.19
N ASN A 116 0.32 22.46 9.97
CA ASN A 116 -0.57 22.97 11.00
C ASN A 116 -1.12 21.81 11.85
N SER A 117 -0.39 21.48 12.93
CA SER A 117 -0.78 20.40 13.83
C SER A 117 -2.11 20.65 14.55
N GLU A 118 -2.49 21.91 14.81
CA GLU A 118 -3.71 22.22 15.57
C GLU A 118 -4.99 21.87 14.81
N ALA A 119 -5.02 22.17 13.51
CA ALA A 119 -6.16 21.78 12.66
C ALA A 119 -6.37 20.26 12.68
N LEU A 120 -5.29 19.50 12.55
CA LEU A 120 -5.36 18.03 12.67
C LEU A 120 -5.80 17.58 14.05
N TYR A 121 -5.35 18.24 15.12
CA TYR A 121 -5.77 17.89 16.47
C TYR A 121 -7.28 18.07 16.66
N ASP A 122 -7.83 19.15 16.12
CA ASP A 122 -9.26 19.40 16.18
C ASP A 122 -10.05 18.36 15.36
N ASP A 123 -9.55 18.00 14.18
CA ASP A 123 -10.15 16.92 13.38
C ASP A 123 -10.09 15.57 14.10
N LEU A 124 -8.95 15.22 14.69
CA LEU A 124 -8.80 13.98 15.47
C LEU A 124 -9.69 13.98 16.71
N ARG A 125 -9.78 15.10 17.45
CA ARG A 125 -10.71 15.24 18.59
C ARG A 125 -12.16 15.07 18.14
N SER A 126 -12.56 15.75 17.06
CA SER A 126 -13.91 15.65 16.52
C SER A 126 -14.22 14.21 16.09
N LEU A 127 -13.25 13.50 15.52
CA LEU A 127 -13.39 12.14 15.06
C LEU A 127 -13.58 11.16 16.23
N THR A 128 -12.86 11.37 17.33
CA THR A 128 -12.89 10.49 18.50
C THR A 128 -13.93 10.88 19.55
N ALA A 129 -14.54 12.05 19.44
CA ALA A 129 -15.56 12.53 20.38
C ALA A 129 -16.76 11.57 20.52
N PRO A 130 -17.33 10.98 19.44
CA PRO A 130 -18.41 9.99 19.56
C PRO A 130 -18.00 8.72 20.31
N LEU A 131 -16.70 8.42 20.37
CA LEU A 131 -16.14 7.28 21.09
C LEU A 131 -15.88 7.61 22.57
N GLY A 132 -16.09 8.86 22.99
CA GLY A 132 -15.87 9.30 24.37
C GLY A 132 -14.41 9.29 24.81
N LEU A 133 -13.49 9.52 23.87
CA LEU A 133 -12.06 9.40 24.09
C LEU A 133 -11.42 10.73 24.48
N GLU A 134 -10.51 10.66 25.44
CA GLU A 134 -9.66 11.79 25.80
C GLU A 134 -8.31 11.65 25.07
N LEU A 135 -7.99 12.62 24.21
CA LEU A 135 -6.74 12.62 23.45
C LEU A 135 -5.71 13.53 24.10
N SER A 136 -4.51 13.01 24.33
CA SER A 136 -3.31 13.80 24.57
C SER A 136 -2.49 13.84 23.28
N PHE A 137 -1.92 15.01 22.97
CA PHE A 137 -1.16 15.20 21.72
C PHE A 137 0.27 15.60 22.01
N ARG A 138 1.19 15.06 21.21
CA ARG A 138 2.59 15.47 21.15
C ARG A 138 2.99 15.60 19.68
N THR A 139 3.39 16.80 19.25
CA THR A 139 4.07 16.95 17.96
C THR A 139 5.56 16.77 18.17
N GLN A 140 6.18 16.00 17.28
CA GLN A 140 7.61 16.03 17.11
C GLN A 140 7.92 16.35 15.65
N ARG A 141 8.60 17.48 15.46
CA ARG A 141 9.13 17.85 14.15
C ARG A 141 10.23 16.86 13.77
N GLY A 142 10.05 16.24 12.63
CA GLY A 142 11.06 15.50 11.91
C GLY A 142 11.91 16.49 11.13
N TYR A 143 13.20 16.51 11.45
CA TYR A 143 14.32 17.08 10.70
C TYR A 143 14.30 18.59 10.36
N ASP A 144 15.39 19.27 10.71
CA ASP A 144 15.72 20.58 10.13
C ASP A 144 16.41 20.45 8.74
N ASP A 145 16.90 19.26 8.38
CA ASP A 145 17.45 18.95 7.04
C ASP A 145 17.21 17.47 6.63
N PRO A 146 16.40 17.18 5.59
CA PRO A 146 16.10 15.81 5.12
C PRO A 146 17.27 15.09 4.43
N LYS A 147 18.41 15.75 4.19
CA LYS A 147 19.42 15.22 3.27
C LYS A 147 20.37 14.20 3.87
N ASP A 148 20.64 14.22 5.17
CA ASP A 148 21.89 13.61 5.62
C ASP A 148 21.77 12.34 6.47
N HIS A 149 20.66 12.07 7.16
CA HIS A 149 20.64 10.92 8.09
C HIS A 149 19.30 10.17 8.19
N PRO A 150 19.33 8.83 8.16
CA PRO A 150 18.20 8.04 8.63
C PRO A 150 17.97 8.37 10.11
N SER A 151 16.72 8.59 10.50
CA SER A 151 16.37 8.74 11.90
C SER A 151 15.57 7.53 12.34
N VAL A 152 15.75 7.23 13.61
CA VAL A 152 14.93 6.27 14.31
C VAL A 152 14.06 7.06 15.28
N ALA A 153 12.82 6.64 15.43
CA ALA A 153 11.92 7.02 16.50
C ALA A 153 11.53 5.72 17.20
N ILE A 154 11.84 5.62 18.49
CA ILE A 154 11.44 4.46 19.29
C ILE A 154 10.32 4.88 20.20
N VAL A 155 9.13 4.32 19.99
CA VAL A 155 7.99 4.43 20.88
C VAL A 155 7.97 3.21 21.79
N GLU A 156 8.32 3.38 23.06
CA GLU A 156 8.29 2.32 24.07
C GLU A 156 7.06 2.48 24.97
N ARG A 157 6.24 1.42 25.11
CA ARG A 157 5.04 1.40 25.96
C ARG A 157 4.75 0.00 26.50
N GLY A 158 4.98 -0.20 27.81
CA GLY A 158 4.79 -1.52 28.44
C GLY A 158 5.85 -2.52 27.95
N THR A 159 5.41 -3.65 27.40
CA THR A 159 6.30 -4.63 26.74
C THR A 159 6.46 -4.38 25.24
N ALA A 160 5.68 -3.46 24.66
CA ALA A 160 5.75 -3.15 23.24
C ALA A 160 6.78 -2.05 22.99
N LYS A 161 7.74 -2.35 22.12
CA LYS A 161 8.61 -1.39 21.47
C LYS A 161 8.04 -1.13 20.09
N THR A 162 8.18 0.07 19.56
CA THR A 162 7.83 0.38 18.17
C THR A 162 8.90 1.29 17.62
N THR A 163 9.80 0.71 16.85
CA THR A 163 10.93 1.40 16.23
C THR A 163 10.52 1.81 14.82
N ILE A 164 10.18 3.07 14.61
CA ILE A 164 10.03 3.60 13.25
C ILE A 164 11.36 4.16 12.78
N VAL A 165 11.71 3.82 11.55
CA VAL A 165 12.96 4.27 10.93
C VAL A 165 12.59 5.05 9.69
N ASP A 166 12.82 6.36 9.72
CA ASP A 166 12.73 7.17 8.51
C ASP A 166 14.04 7.03 7.74
N LEU A 167 13.92 6.44 6.55
CA LEU A 167 15.03 6.26 5.64
C LEU A 167 15.10 7.45 4.68
N GLY A 168 16.18 8.22 4.80
CA GLY A 168 16.47 9.31 3.86
C GLY A 168 16.48 8.85 2.39
N LYS A 169 16.37 9.82 1.47
CA LYS A 169 16.28 9.55 0.03
C LYS A 169 17.45 8.66 -0.42
N GLY A 170 17.13 7.56 -1.09
CA GLY A 170 18.12 6.62 -1.64
C GLY A 170 18.63 5.57 -0.66
N MET A 171 18.16 5.56 0.60
CA MET A 171 18.46 4.49 1.55
C MET A 171 17.42 3.36 1.50
N SER A 172 17.88 2.14 1.75
CA SER A 172 17.06 0.95 1.94
C SER A 172 17.60 0.12 3.11
N PHE A 173 16.80 -0.77 3.68
CA PHE A 173 17.33 -1.72 4.66
C PHE A 173 18.26 -2.73 4.01
N ASN A 174 19.23 -3.20 4.79
CA ASN A 174 20.07 -4.32 4.41
C ASN A 174 19.36 -5.65 4.74
N SER A 175 18.97 -6.39 3.71
CA SER A 175 18.10 -7.56 3.81
C SER A 175 18.81 -8.91 3.78
N SER A 176 20.15 -8.92 3.78
CA SER A 176 20.91 -10.17 3.67
C SER A 176 20.85 -11.07 4.92
N ALA A 177 20.08 -10.69 5.95
CA ALA A 177 20.08 -11.35 7.26
C ALA A 177 18.89 -12.29 7.54
N THR A 178 18.08 -12.62 6.52
CA THR A 178 16.72 -13.14 6.78
C THR A 178 16.34 -14.27 5.84
N ALA A 179 15.49 -15.19 6.29
CA ALA A 179 14.96 -16.27 5.45
C ALA A 179 14.31 -15.66 4.21
N ILE A 180 14.74 -16.11 3.03
CA ILE A 180 14.16 -15.67 1.75
C ILE A 180 12.70 -16.15 1.72
N PRO A 181 11.70 -15.24 1.73
CA PRO A 181 10.32 -15.65 1.63
C PRO A 181 10.07 -16.37 0.30
N ALA A 182 9.05 -17.23 0.24
CA ALA A 182 8.65 -17.87 -1.02
C ALA A 182 8.43 -16.79 -2.09
N GLU A 183 8.80 -17.05 -3.35
CA GLU A 183 8.73 -16.03 -4.42
C GLU A 183 7.34 -15.40 -4.53
N THR A 184 6.28 -16.17 -4.31
CA THR A 184 4.90 -15.67 -4.24
C THR A 184 4.70 -14.62 -3.15
N GLU A 185 5.19 -14.85 -1.94
CA GLU A 185 5.12 -13.89 -0.84
C GLU A 185 5.94 -12.64 -1.15
N ARG A 186 7.13 -12.81 -1.72
CA ARG A 186 7.93 -11.68 -2.21
C ARG A 186 7.19 -10.87 -3.26
N ASN A 187 6.53 -11.51 -4.23
CA ASN A 187 5.78 -10.81 -5.26
C ASN A 187 4.58 -10.07 -4.69
N VAL A 188 3.83 -10.67 -3.74
CA VAL A 188 2.76 -9.95 -3.04
C VAL A 188 3.35 -8.71 -2.37
N ARG A 189 4.40 -8.85 -1.57
CA ARG A 189 5.02 -7.70 -0.86
C ARG A 189 5.51 -6.60 -1.81
N VAL A 190 6.14 -6.95 -2.93
CA VAL A 190 6.67 -5.96 -3.87
C VAL A 190 5.55 -5.32 -4.71
N TRP A 191 4.56 -6.10 -5.13
CA TRP A 191 3.54 -5.62 -6.06
C TRP A 191 2.35 -4.98 -5.37
N TRP A 192 2.04 -5.38 -4.15
CA TRP A 192 0.92 -4.84 -3.39
C TRP A 192 0.97 -3.31 -3.28
N PRO A 193 2.10 -2.66 -2.90
CA PRO A 193 2.19 -1.20 -2.89
C PRO A 193 1.93 -0.55 -4.25
N MET A 194 2.37 -1.20 -5.34
CA MET A 194 2.14 -0.69 -6.70
C MET A 194 0.65 -0.75 -7.05
N PHE A 195 0.00 -1.88 -6.78
CA PHE A 195 -1.42 -2.06 -7.02
C PHE A 195 -2.28 -1.12 -6.19
N ILE A 196 -1.95 -0.90 -4.93
CA ILE A 196 -2.66 0.07 -4.09
C ILE A 196 -2.43 1.50 -4.50
N SER A 197 -1.19 1.88 -4.79
CA SER A 197 -0.90 3.25 -5.26
C SER A 197 -1.68 3.56 -6.53
N PHE A 198 -1.70 2.60 -7.47
CA PHE A 198 -2.50 2.70 -8.68
C PHE A 198 -4.00 2.77 -8.38
N ASN A 199 -4.52 1.88 -7.54
CA ASN A 199 -5.93 1.86 -7.17
C ASN A 199 -6.38 3.16 -6.51
N ASN A 200 -5.63 3.65 -5.52
CA ASN A 200 -5.94 4.90 -4.82
C ASN A 200 -5.81 6.10 -5.74
N PHE A 201 -4.85 6.09 -6.66
CA PHE A 201 -4.77 7.12 -7.69
C PHE A 201 -6.04 7.13 -8.54
N VAL A 202 -6.48 5.98 -9.05
CA VAL A 202 -7.69 5.87 -9.86
C VAL A 202 -8.91 6.28 -9.03
N ILE A 203 -9.07 5.80 -7.81
CA ILE A 203 -10.21 6.18 -6.96
C ILE A 203 -10.26 7.69 -6.72
N LYS A 204 -9.13 8.30 -6.33
CA LYS A 204 -9.05 9.72 -5.98
C LYS A 204 -9.18 10.64 -7.18
N LYS A 205 -8.40 10.38 -8.23
CA LYS A 205 -8.31 11.28 -9.39
C LYS A 205 -9.35 10.98 -10.46
N TYR A 206 -9.70 9.71 -10.58
CA TYR A 206 -10.62 9.26 -11.60
C TYR A 206 -12.00 9.06 -10.98
N ASP A 207 -12.23 8.17 -10.02
CA ASP A 207 -13.59 7.96 -9.49
C ASP A 207 -14.12 9.15 -8.67
N GLN A 208 -13.26 10.07 -8.25
CA GLN A 208 -13.57 11.18 -7.33
C GLN A 208 -14.22 10.69 -6.03
N ALA A 209 -13.88 9.47 -5.64
CA ALA A 209 -14.31 8.86 -4.39
C ALA A 209 -13.19 8.95 -3.35
N PRO A 210 -13.51 8.89 -2.05
CA PRO A 210 -12.51 8.73 -1.02
C PRO A 210 -11.65 7.50 -1.32
N PRO A 211 -10.32 7.56 -1.15
CA PRO A 211 -9.45 6.40 -1.33
C PRO A 211 -9.97 5.23 -0.49
N GLN A 212 -9.72 3.99 -0.88
CA GLN A 212 -10.08 2.85 -0.03
C GLN A 212 -8.93 2.55 0.94
N LEU A 213 -9.23 2.42 2.23
CA LEU A 213 -8.30 1.83 3.19
C LEU A 213 -8.22 0.35 2.83
N LEU A 214 -7.17 -0.03 2.13
CA LEU A 214 -6.95 -1.41 1.73
C LEU A 214 -5.89 -2.04 2.61
N GLU A 215 -6.27 -3.24 3.06
CA GLU A 215 -5.69 -4.18 4.02
C GLU A 215 -5.05 -3.60 5.29
N GLN A 216 -5.52 -4.18 6.39
CA GLN A 216 -5.04 -3.98 7.74
C GLN A 216 -3.85 -4.93 7.94
N TYR A 217 -2.70 -4.41 8.36
CA TYR A 217 -1.80 -5.27 9.13
C TYR A 217 -2.44 -5.49 10.50
N ASP A 218 -2.89 -6.70 10.78
CA ASP A 218 -3.61 -7.05 12.01
C ASP A 218 -2.70 -7.41 13.19
N GLY A 219 -1.39 -7.35 12.99
CA GLY A 219 -0.39 -7.70 13.97
C GLY A 219 0.15 -9.11 13.82
N ASP A 220 -0.46 -9.99 13.02
CA ASP A 220 -0.09 -11.42 12.97
C ASP A 220 0.42 -11.86 11.60
N LYS A 221 -0.14 -11.35 10.49
CA LYS A 221 0.24 -11.77 9.13
C LYS A 221 0.28 -10.59 8.14
N GLY A 222 1.35 -10.53 7.34
CA GLY A 222 1.41 -9.63 6.19
C GLY A 222 0.36 -9.98 5.12
N ALA A 223 0.18 -9.10 4.14
CA ALA A 223 -0.72 -9.36 3.02
C ALA A 223 -0.38 -10.71 2.35
N THR A 224 -1.35 -11.61 2.33
CA THR A 224 -1.21 -12.95 1.71
C THR A 224 -1.71 -12.98 0.27
N ARG A 225 -2.33 -11.87 -0.16
CA ARG A 225 -2.93 -11.70 -1.48
C ARG A 225 -2.70 -10.27 -1.98
N LEU A 226 -2.81 -10.08 -3.29
CA LEU A 226 -2.92 -8.78 -3.90
C LEU A 226 -4.27 -8.13 -3.57
N PRO A 227 -4.31 -6.79 -3.53
CA PRO A 227 -5.53 -6.06 -3.20
C PRO A 227 -6.58 -6.22 -4.29
N VAL A 228 -7.85 -6.19 -3.89
CA VAL A 228 -8.96 -6.10 -4.84
C VAL A 228 -9.04 -4.65 -5.31
N LEU A 229 -8.78 -4.43 -6.59
CA LEU A 229 -8.87 -3.09 -7.18
C LEU A 229 -10.33 -2.71 -7.46
N CYS A 230 -10.62 -1.40 -7.49
CA CYS A 230 -11.92 -0.89 -7.93
C CYS A 230 -12.18 -1.19 -9.41
N ASP A 231 -13.45 -1.18 -9.79
CA ASP A 231 -13.88 -1.53 -11.14
C ASP A 231 -13.17 -0.67 -12.21
N SER A 232 -13.03 0.64 -11.97
CA SER A 232 -12.29 1.56 -12.86
C SER A 232 -10.81 1.20 -13.01
N ALA A 233 -10.14 0.87 -11.91
CA ALA A 233 -8.72 0.50 -11.91
C ALA A 233 -8.49 -0.82 -12.66
N ARG A 234 -9.36 -1.82 -12.45
CA ARG A 234 -9.30 -3.11 -13.18
C ARG A 234 -9.54 -2.91 -14.67
N MET A 235 -10.56 -2.13 -15.03
CA MET A 235 -10.87 -1.83 -16.41
C MET A 235 -9.70 -1.14 -17.11
N MET A 236 -9.08 -0.14 -16.47
CA MET A 236 -7.93 0.57 -17.03
C MET A 236 -6.73 -0.36 -17.25
N LEU A 237 -6.36 -1.17 -16.24
CA LEU A 237 -5.30 -2.17 -16.34
C LEU A 237 -5.52 -3.13 -17.51
N ILE A 238 -6.73 -3.65 -17.64
CA ILE A 238 -7.05 -4.65 -18.66
C ILE A 238 -7.09 -4.02 -20.06
N ASN A 239 -7.67 -2.83 -20.22
CA ASN A 239 -7.65 -2.10 -21.49
C ASN A 239 -6.22 -1.92 -22.01
N CYS A 240 -5.30 -1.55 -21.11
CA CYS A 240 -3.91 -1.39 -21.50
C CYS A 240 -3.23 -2.72 -21.84
N ARG A 241 -3.56 -3.82 -21.14
CA ARG A 241 -3.07 -5.17 -21.47
C ARG A 241 -3.54 -5.67 -22.84
N VAL A 242 -4.71 -5.23 -23.31
CA VAL A 242 -5.21 -5.57 -24.66
C VAL A 242 -4.71 -4.57 -25.74
N GLY A 243 -3.83 -3.65 -25.37
CA GLY A 243 -3.14 -2.74 -26.28
C GLY A 243 -3.85 -1.40 -26.51
N MET A 244 -4.82 -1.03 -25.67
CA MET A 244 -5.37 0.34 -25.67
C MET A 244 -4.35 1.29 -25.00
N PRO A 245 -3.94 2.38 -25.64
CA PRO A 245 -3.13 3.41 -24.99
C PRO A 245 -3.86 3.98 -23.78
N VAL A 246 -3.11 4.35 -22.73
CA VAL A 246 -3.68 4.97 -21.52
C VAL A 246 -4.45 6.24 -21.88
N ASP A 247 -3.90 7.05 -22.78
CA ASP A 247 -4.52 8.28 -23.29
C ASP A 247 -5.88 8.02 -23.93
N GLU A 248 -5.96 7.02 -24.81
CA GLU A 248 -7.21 6.66 -25.46
C GLU A 248 -8.25 6.20 -24.43
N PHE A 249 -7.83 5.44 -23.42
CA PHE A 249 -8.72 5.04 -22.34
C PHE A 249 -9.24 6.26 -21.56
N LEU A 250 -8.35 7.17 -21.17
CA LEU A 250 -8.70 8.37 -20.40
C LEU A 250 -9.64 9.29 -21.17
N GLU A 251 -9.37 9.52 -22.46
CA GLU A 251 -10.22 10.33 -23.33
C GLU A 251 -11.62 9.73 -23.52
N ARG A 252 -11.72 8.39 -23.62
CA ARG A 252 -13.02 7.73 -23.81
C ARG A 252 -13.90 7.85 -22.58
N THR A 253 -13.30 7.82 -21.40
CA THR A 253 -14.06 7.65 -20.17
C THR A 253 -14.26 8.95 -19.40
N ARG A 254 -13.30 9.89 -19.47
CA ARG A 254 -13.36 11.21 -18.82
C ARG A 254 -12.54 12.27 -19.59
N PRO A 255 -13.01 12.72 -20.77
CA PRO A 255 -12.26 13.66 -21.60
C PRO A 255 -12.01 14.99 -20.86
N GLY A 256 -10.75 15.44 -20.89
CA GLY A 256 -10.32 16.74 -20.33
C GLY A 256 -10.34 16.89 -18.81
N GLN A 257 -10.54 15.82 -18.03
CA GLN A 257 -10.67 15.92 -16.56
C GLN A 257 -9.37 15.70 -15.78
N LEU A 258 -8.31 15.18 -16.39
CA LEU A 258 -7.09 14.83 -15.69
C LEU A 258 -5.97 15.85 -15.98
N GLU A 259 -5.38 16.41 -14.93
CA GLU A 259 -4.19 17.26 -15.06
C GLU A 259 -3.03 16.49 -15.71
N GLU A 260 -2.26 17.13 -16.58
CA GLU A 260 -1.15 16.51 -17.32
C GLU A 260 -0.13 15.81 -16.40
N LYS A 261 0.15 16.40 -15.23
CA LYS A 261 1.02 15.81 -14.22
C LYS A 261 0.44 14.50 -13.65
N ALA A 262 -0.87 14.45 -13.44
CA ALA A 262 -1.55 13.26 -12.96
C ALA A 262 -1.56 12.17 -14.05
N LYS A 263 -1.77 12.56 -15.31
CA LYS A 263 -1.67 11.68 -16.47
C LYS A 263 -0.30 11.01 -16.56
N LEU A 264 0.78 11.77 -16.48
CA LEU A 264 2.15 11.23 -16.50
C LEU A 264 2.42 10.25 -15.33
N GLY A 265 1.93 10.57 -14.13
CA GLY A 265 2.03 9.68 -12.98
C GLY A 265 1.31 8.35 -13.20
N LEU A 266 0.12 8.41 -13.79
CA LEU A 266 -0.69 7.24 -14.13
C LEU A 266 -0.02 6.37 -15.20
N GLU A 267 0.48 6.98 -16.28
CA GLU A 267 1.22 6.29 -17.34
C GLU A 267 2.45 5.57 -16.79
N MET A 268 3.21 6.22 -15.91
CA MET A 268 4.38 5.61 -15.26
C MET A 268 3.98 4.40 -14.41
N MET A 269 2.92 4.51 -13.59
CA MET A 269 2.42 3.38 -12.80
C MET A 269 1.91 2.23 -13.68
N MET A 270 1.16 2.56 -14.73
CA MET A 270 0.67 1.59 -15.70
C MET A 270 1.81 0.89 -16.44
N GLY A 271 2.82 1.63 -16.89
CA GLY A 271 4.02 1.08 -17.52
C GLY A 271 4.75 0.08 -16.63
N MET A 272 4.81 0.33 -15.32
CA MET A 272 5.37 -0.63 -14.35
C MET A 272 4.50 -1.89 -14.21
N LEU A 273 3.19 -1.73 -14.03
CA LEU A 273 2.25 -2.85 -13.84
C LEU A 273 2.10 -3.73 -15.08
N LEU A 274 2.21 -3.15 -16.28
CA LEU A 274 2.12 -3.87 -17.55
C LEU A 274 3.39 -4.67 -17.89
N ARG A 275 4.54 -4.32 -17.29
CA ARG A 275 5.80 -5.07 -17.40
C ARG A 275 5.88 -6.28 -16.46
N LEU A 276 4.91 -6.43 -15.54
CA LEU A 276 4.86 -7.60 -14.68
C LEU A 276 4.67 -8.87 -15.53
N PRO A 277 5.37 -9.97 -15.22
CA PRO A 277 5.16 -11.24 -15.91
C PRO A 277 3.74 -11.73 -15.65
N LYS A 278 3.25 -12.72 -16.41
CA LYS A 278 1.95 -13.34 -16.09
C LYS A 278 1.90 -13.80 -14.64
N PHE A 279 0.83 -13.43 -13.95
CA PHE A 279 0.69 -13.69 -12.53
C PHE A 279 -0.76 -13.93 -12.12
N CYS A 280 -0.96 -14.61 -11.00
CA CYS A 280 -2.27 -14.76 -10.39
C CYS A 280 -2.72 -13.45 -9.74
N ILE A 281 -3.83 -12.85 -10.18
CA ILE A 281 -4.37 -11.58 -9.64
C ILE A 281 -4.77 -11.66 -8.15
N VAL A 282 -4.83 -12.87 -7.59
CA VAL A 282 -5.09 -13.09 -6.16
C VAL A 282 -3.80 -13.22 -5.37
N CYS A 283 -2.89 -14.14 -5.71
CA CYS A 283 -1.72 -14.41 -4.85
C CYS A 283 -0.38 -13.94 -5.41
N ALA A 284 -0.34 -13.23 -6.54
CA ALA A 284 0.91 -12.81 -7.22
C ALA A 284 1.84 -13.95 -7.69
N ALA A 285 1.41 -15.22 -7.62
CA ALA A 285 2.20 -16.34 -8.13
C ALA A 285 2.45 -16.19 -9.63
N THR A 286 3.71 -16.35 -10.05
CA THR A 286 4.13 -16.34 -11.45
C THR A 286 4.32 -17.76 -11.99
N GLU A 287 4.52 -17.89 -13.30
CA GLU A 287 4.96 -19.16 -13.88
C GLU A 287 6.36 -19.58 -13.39
N ARG A 288 7.22 -18.61 -13.00
CA ARG A 288 8.62 -18.86 -12.57
C ARG A 288 8.76 -19.24 -11.09
N ALA A 289 7.91 -18.71 -10.22
CA ALA A 289 7.88 -18.93 -8.78
C ALA A 289 7.67 -20.39 -8.33
N ASN A 290 7.45 -21.31 -9.27
CA ASN A 290 6.91 -22.64 -9.03
C ASN A 290 7.95 -23.76 -9.22
N THR A 291 9.13 -23.63 -8.61
CA THR A 291 10.20 -24.65 -8.71
C THR A 291 10.07 -25.81 -7.72
N GLN A 292 9.17 -25.75 -6.73
CA GLN A 292 8.98 -26.83 -5.76
C GLN A 292 7.56 -27.44 -5.82
N ALA A 293 7.51 -28.59 -6.50
CA ALA A 293 6.63 -29.75 -6.28
C ALA A 293 5.18 -29.82 -6.81
N GLN A 294 4.46 -28.76 -7.23
CA GLN A 294 3.16 -28.97 -7.92
C GLN A 294 2.72 -27.74 -8.73
N VAL A 295 3.13 -27.69 -10.00
CA VAL A 295 2.87 -26.55 -10.90
C VAL A 295 1.40 -26.53 -11.33
N LYS A 296 0.64 -25.51 -10.92
CA LYS A 296 -0.57 -25.11 -11.66
C LYS A 296 -0.21 -23.98 -12.63
N LYS A 297 -0.19 -24.30 -13.93
CA LYS A 297 -0.09 -23.32 -15.03
C LYS A 297 -1.06 -22.17 -14.78
N ILE A 298 -0.61 -20.92 -14.96
CA ILE A 298 -1.50 -19.76 -14.90
C ILE A 298 -2.56 -19.89 -16.00
N ARG A 299 -3.84 -19.90 -15.58
CA ARG A 299 -5.00 -20.01 -16.45
C ARG A 299 -5.70 -18.66 -16.53
N ARG A 300 -6.30 -18.37 -17.68
CA ARG A 300 -7.14 -17.19 -17.85
C ARG A 300 -8.59 -17.51 -17.52
N CYS A 301 -9.33 -16.50 -17.09
CA CYS A 301 -10.78 -16.60 -17.02
C CYS A 301 -11.33 -17.03 -18.39
N THR A 302 -12.07 -18.13 -18.46
CA THR A 302 -12.67 -18.62 -19.73
C THR A 302 -13.71 -17.67 -20.30
N GLY A 303 -14.31 -16.84 -19.44
CA GLY A 303 -15.22 -15.78 -19.85
C GLY A 303 -14.48 -14.66 -20.57
N CYS A 304 -13.76 -13.81 -19.82
CA CYS A 304 -13.17 -12.59 -20.37
C CYS A 304 -11.78 -12.75 -21.01
N ASN A 305 -11.09 -13.86 -20.76
CA ASN A 305 -9.71 -14.12 -21.20
C ASN A 305 -8.70 -13.03 -20.78
N ALA A 306 -9.03 -12.21 -19.78
CA ALA A 306 -8.22 -11.07 -19.35
C ALA A 306 -7.53 -11.28 -18.00
N GLU A 307 -8.26 -11.80 -17.01
CA GLU A 307 -7.72 -12.06 -15.67
C GLU A 307 -7.06 -13.43 -15.58
N GLU A 308 -5.98 -13.51 -14.82
CA GLU A 308 -5.08 -14.65 -14.72
C GLU A 308 -5.07 -15.23 -13.30
N TYR A 309 -5.16 -16.56 -13.18
CA TYR A 309 -5.28 -17.29 -11.91
C TYR A 309 -4.40 -18.53 -11.91
N CYS A 310 -3.79 -18.86 -10.77
CA CYS A 310 -3.11 -20.14 -10.60
C CYS A 310 -4.06 -21.29 -10.26
N SER A 311 -5.32 -21.02 -9.90
CA SER A 311 -6.29 -22.07 -9.57
C SER A 311 -7.75 -21.62 -9.72
N GLU A 312 -8.68 -22.58 -9.77
CA GLU A 312 -10.12 -22.30 -9.76
C GLU A 312 -10.59 -21.69 -8.44
N GLU A 313 -9.93 -22.01 -7.33
CA GLU A 313 -10.23 -21.42 -6.02
C GLU A 313 -9.98 -19.91 -6.05
N HIS A 314 -8.83 -19.46 -6.57
CA HIS A 314 -8.54 -18.03 -6.73
C HIS A 314 -9.49 -17.35 -7.73
N GLN A 315 -9.88 -18.03 -8.81
CA GLN A 315 -10.91 -17.51 -9.70
C GLN A 315 -12.26 -17.32 -8.98
N LYS A 316 -12.69 -18.29 -8.16
CA LYS A 316 -13.94 -18.20 -7.37
C LYS A 316 -13.87 -17.10 -6.30
N GLN A 317 -12.71 -16.91 -5.66
CA GLN A 317 -12.49 -15.83 -4.71
C GLN A 317 -12.63 -14.47 -5.39
N ASP A 318 -11.97 -14.28 -6.53
CA ASP A 318 -12.03 -13.03 -7.29
C ASP A 318 -13.41 -12.79 -7.94
N TRP A 319 -14.10 -13.87 -8.32
CA TRP A 319 -15.49 -13.82 -8.79
C TRP A 319 -16.41 -13.16 -7.77
N LYS A 320 -16.30 -13.56 -6.49
CA LYS A 320 -17.04 -12.97 -5.37
C LYS A 320 -16.57 -11.53 -5.05
N ALA A 321 -15.27 -11.27 -5.21
CA ALA A 321 -14.69 -9.96 -4.91
C ALA A 321 -15.09 -8.85 -5.90
N GLY A 322 -15.55 -9.20 -7.10
CA GLY A 322 -16.09 -8.23 -8.05
C GLY A 322 -15.97 -8.63 -9.51
N HIS A 323 -15.13 -9.61 -9.84
CA HIS A 323 -14.90 -10.02 -11.22
C HIS A 323 -16.19 -10.43 -11.94
N LYS A 324 -17.19 -10.98 -11.23
CA LYS A 324 -18.49 -11.33 -11.81
C LYS A 324 -19.14 -10.16 -12.57
N ARG A 325 -19.10 -8.96 -11.99
CA ARG A 325 -19.72 -7.76 -12.58
C ARG A 325 -18.95 -7.32 -13.82
N LEU A 326 -17.62 -7.29 -13.70
CA LEU A 326 -16.72 -6.83 -14.74
C LEU A 326 -16.55 -7.81 -15.91
N CYS A 327 -16.71 -9.12 -15.68
CA CYS A 327 -16.35 -10.14 -16.66
C CYS A 327 -17.02 -9.91 -18.02
N LYS A 328 -18.28 -9.46 -18.03
CA LYS A 328 -19.02 -9.15 -19.27
C LYS A 328 -18.44 -7.94 -20.01
N ASP A 329 -18.07 -6.89 -19.29
CA ASP A 329 -17.46 -5.70 -19.90
C ASP A 329 -16.07 -6.03 -20.45
N LEU A 330 -15.30 -6.81 -19.70
CA LEU A 330 -13.99 -7.30 -20.13
C LEU A 330 -14.09 -8.21 -21.36
N GLN A 331 -15.13 -9.03 -21.48
CA GLN A 331 -15.41 -9.81 -22.69
C GLN A 331 -15.61 -8.91 -23.91
N LEU A 332 -16.39 -7.84 -23.76
CA LEU A 332 -16.65 -6.89 -24.84
C LEU A 332 -15.36 -6.19 -25.27
N LEU A 333 -14.59 -5.70 -24.31
CA LEU A 333 -13.29 -5.06 -24.57
C LEU A 333 -12.31 -5.99 -25.28
N HIS A 334 -12.25 -7.25 -24.86
CA HIS A 334 -11.39 -8.23 -25.52
C HIS A 334 -11.80 -8.44 -26.98
N LYS A 335 -13.10 -8.55 -27.26
CA LYS A 335 -13.63 -8.66 -28.63
C LYS A 335 -13.30 -7.42 -29.47
N GLU A 336 -13.47 -6.23 -28.91
CA GLU A 336 -13.12 -4.96 -29.56
C GLU A 336 -11.62 -4.88 -29.90
N ALA A 337 -10.76 -5.28 -28.96
CA ALA A 337 -9.32 -5.30 -29.15
C ALA A 337 -8.91 -6.27 -30.26
N LEU A 338 -9.48 -7.48 -30.28
CA LEU A 338 -9.26 -8.45 -31.36
C LEU A 338 -9.74 -7.91 -32.72
N ALA A 339 -10.89 -7.24 -32.77
CA ALA A 339 -11.40 -6.62 -33.99
C ALA A 339 -10.50 -5.49 -34.50
N ARG A 340 -9.96 -4.65 -33.59
CA ARG A 340 -8.96 -3.62 -33.95
C ARG A 340 -7.68 -4.23 -34.49
N GLN A 341 -7.18 -5.29 -33.84
CA GLN A 341 -5.99 -6.01 -34.30
C GLN A 341 -6.20 -6.55 -35.72
N ALA A 342 -7.35 -7.19 -35.98
CA ALA A 342 -7.70 -7.68 -37.31
C ALA A 342 -7.73 -6.57 -38.37
N ARG A 343 -8.26 -5.38 -38.03
CA ARG A 343 -8.28 -4.22 -38.95
C ARG A 343 -6.91 -3.61 -39.20
N SER A 344 -6.00 -3.66 -38.23
CA SER A 344 -4.68 -3.04 -38.36
C SER A 344 -3.76 -3.71 -39.38
N GLY A 345 -4.10 -4.91 -39.86
CA GLY A 345 -3.30 -5.66 -40.82
C GLY A 345 -1.92 -6.10 -40.31
N VAL A 346 -1.54 -5.76 -39.07
CA VAL A 346 -0.26 -6.15 -38.49
C VAL A 346 -0.35 -7.60 -38.02
N PRO A 347 0.48 -8.52 -38.56
CA PRO A 347 0.47 -9.90 -38.16
C PRO A 347 0.72 -10.09 -36.65
N SER A 348 -0.07 -10.93 -36.01
CA SER A 348 -0.05 -11.15 -34.55
C SER A 348 1.28 -11.66 -34.00
N TYR A 349 2.12 -12.28 -34.84
CA TYR A 349 3.44 -12.80 -34.46
C TYR A 349 4.52 -11.73 -34.35
N LEU A 350 4.38 -10.58 -35.04
CA LEU A 350 5.37 -9.49 -34.98
C LEU A 350 5.28 -8.65 -33.70
N ARG A 351 4.32 -8.93 -32.81
CA ARG A 351 4.08 -8.13 -31.59
C ARG A 351 4.41 -8.85 -30.27
N ARG A 352 4.88 -10.11 -30.29
CA ARG A 352 5.24 -10.87 -29.06
C ARG A 352 6.74 -10.89 -28.74
N GLY A 353 7.53 -9.99 -29.33
CA GLY A 353 8.95 -9.79 -28.98
C GLY A 353 9.13 -8.50 -28.21
N GLY A 354 9.18 -8.59 -26.87
CA GLY A 354 9.41 -7.47 -25.97
C GLY A 354 9.41 -7.93 -24.53
#